data_AF-G9KKE5-F1
#
_entry.id   AF-G9KKE5-F1
#
_cell.length_a   1.000
_cell.length_b   1.000
_cell.length_c   1.000
_cell.angle_alpha   90.00
_cell.angle_beta   90.00
_cell.angle_gamma   90.00
#
_symmetry.space_group_name_H-M   'P 1'
#
loop_
_entity.id
_entity.type
_entity.pdbx_description
1 polymer ?
#
loop_
_entity_poly.entity_id
_entity_poly.type
_entity_poly.pdbx_seq_one_letter_code
_entity_poly.pdbx_strand_id
1 'polypeptide(L)' 'GYFNRPWQWEKIKANCPHIVQFGSTDDPFLPWMEQQEVADRLEAKLYKFTDRGHFQNVEFHELISVVKSMLKVPA' A
#
# COMPACT_ATOMS: atom_id res chain seq x y z
N GLY A 1 -3.82 -18.00 11.78
CA GLY A 1 -3.22 -16.67 11.50
C GLY A 1 -3.44 -16.29 10.04
N TYR A 2 -3.09 -15.07 9.62
CA TYR A 2 -3.26 -14.62 8.23
C TYR A 2 -2.38 -15.38 7.22
N PHE A 3 -1.17 -15.77 7.63
CA PHE A 3 -0.11 -16.32 6.76
C PHE A 3 -0.08 -17.86 6.64
N ASN A 4 -1.09 -18.58 7.18
CA ASN A 4 -1.10 -20.04 7.18
C ASN A 4 -1.61 -20.68 5.86
N ARG A 5 -1.80 -19.88 4.81
CA ARG A 5 -2.18 -20.31 3.47
C ARG A 5 -1.68 -19.29 2.43
N PRO A 6 -1.55 -19.67 1.15
CA PRO A 6 -1.17 -18.74 0.10
C PRO A 6 -2.17 -17.58 -0.04
N TRP A 7 -1.63 -16.43 -0.45
CA TRP A 7 -2.43 -15.27 -0.82
C TRP A 7 -3.22 -15.53 -2.11
N GLN A 8 -4.47 -15.08 -2.13
CA GLN A 8 -5.36 -15.20 -3.29
C GLN A 8 -5.32 -13.91 -4.12
N TRP A 9 -4.14 -13.56 -4.64
CA TRP A 9 -3.87 -12.27 -5.30
C TRP A 9 -4.90 -11.89 -6.37
N GLU A 10 -5.21 -12.80 -7.29
CA GLU A 10 -6.18 -12.55 -8.36
C GLU A 10 -7.60 -12.26 -7.85
N LYS A 11 -8.01 -12.92 -6.75
CA LYS A 11 -9.31 -12.62 -6.13
C LYS A 11 -9.32 -11.25 -5.46
N ILE A 12 -8.19 -10.81 -4.88
CA ILE A 12 -8.09 -9.49 -4.26
C ILE A 12 -8.22 -8.41 -5.36
N LYS A 13 -7.45 -8.53 -6.44
CA LYS A 13 -7.50 -7.61 -7.59
C LYS A 13 -8.90 -7.54 -8.21
N ALA A 14 -9.53 -8.69 -8.46
CA ALA A 14 -10.85 -8.74 -9.08
C ALA A 14 -11.96 -8.06 -8.26
N ASN A 15 -11.80 -7.96 -6.93
CA ASN A 15 -12.81 -7.40 -6.03
C ASN A 15 -12.48 -5.97 -5.56
N CYS A 16 -11.31 -5.44 -5.87
CA CYS A 16 -10.88 -4.11 -5.44
C CYS A 16 -10.33 -3.31 -6.63
N PRO A 17 -11.12 -2.40 -7.23
CA PRO A 17 -10.72 -1.68 -8.44
C PRO A 17 -9.63 -0.63 -8.21
N HIS A 18 -9.39 -0.21 -6.96
CA HIS A 18 -8.38 0.77 -6.61
C HIS A 18 -7.53 0.25 -5.45
N ILE A 19 -6.31 -0.20 -5.78
CA ILE A 19 -5.33 -0.65 -4.79
C ILE A 19 -4.18 0.35 -4.78
N VAL A 20 -4.01 1.04 -3.66
CA VAL A 20 -2.89 1.96 -3.42
C VAL A 20 -2.10 1.44 -2.23
N GLN A 21 -0.77 1.49 -2.34
CA GLN A 21 0.14 1.04 -1.29
C GLN A 21 1.14 2.13 -0.96
N PHE A 22 1.40 2.34 0.32
CA PHE A 22 2.50 3.14 0.82
C PHE A 22 3.51 2.20 1.47
N GLY A 23 4.79 2.36 1.14
CA GLY A 23 5.86 1.53 1.70
C GLY A 23 7.13 2.34 1.84
N SER A 24 7.93 2.02 2.86
CA SER A 24 9.22 2.67 3.09
C SER A 24 10.33 1.64 3.16
N THR A 25 11.44 1.90 2.47
CA THR A 25 12.58 0.95 2.44
C THR A 25 13.33 0.85 3.76
N ASP A 26 13.14 1.82 4.65
CA ASP A 26 13.74 1.90 5.99
C ASP A 26 12.78 1.42 7.10
N ASP A 27 11.70 0.70 6.75
CA ASP A 27 10.82 0.07 7.73
C ASP A 27 11.61 -0.92 8.62
N PRO A 28 11.64 -0.74 9.95
CA PRO A 28 12.43 -1.58 10.84
C PRO A 28 11.78 -2.93 11.15
N PHE A 29 10.51 -3.13 10.77
CA PHE A 29 9.75 -4.35 11.04
C PHE A 29 9.59 -5.23 9.81
N LEU A 30 9.44 -4.63 8.63
CA LEU A 30 9.06 -5.34 7.41
C LEU A 30 10.17 -5.28 6.35
N PRO A 31 10.65 -6.44 5.84
CA PRO A 31 11.56 -6.46 4.71
C PRO A 31 10.95 -5.77 3.49
N TRP A 32 11.75 -4.93 2.80
CA TRP A 32 11.29 -4.26 1.58
C TRP A 32 10.77 -5.24 0.51
N MET A 33 11.35 -6.44 0.42
CA MET A 33 10.93 -7.45 -0.56
C MET A 33 9.47 -7.89 -0.37
N GLU A 34 8.99 -7.99 0.87
CA GLU A 34 7.59 -8.36 1.13
C GLU A 34 6.65 -7.21 0.74
N GLN A 35 7.04 -5.96 1.03
CA GLN A 35 6.29 -4.79 0.57
C GLN A 35 6.24 -4.73 -0.96
N GLN A 36 7.35 -4.99 -1.63
CA GLN A 36 7.43 -5.02 -3.10
C GLN A 36 6.60 -6.16 -3.68
N GLU A 37 6.60 -7.36 -3.07
CA GLU A 37 5.77 -8.48 -3.52
C GLU A 37 4.28 -8.10 -3.50
N VAL A 38 3.79 -7.47 -2.42
CA VAL A 38 2.40 -7.02 -2.35
C VAL A 38 2.07 -6.06 -3.49
N ALA A 39 2.96 -5.09 -3.76
CA ALA A 39 2.76 -4.12 -4.82
C ALA A 39 2.72 -4.79 -6.20
N ASP A 40 3.66 -5.69 -6.48
CA ASP A 40 3.79 -6.37 -7.76
C ASP A 40 2.63 -7.34 -8.00
N ARG A 41 2.25 -8.14 -6.99
CA ARG A 41 1.20 -9.17 -7.12
C ARG A 41 -0.20 -8.59 -7.18
N LEU A 42 -0.43 -7.47 -6.50
CA LEU A 42 -1.71 -6.74 -6.55
C LEU A 42 -1.77 -5.68 -7.64
N GLU A 43 -0.68 -5.44 -8.36
CA GLU A 43 -0.57 -4.35 -9.33
C GLU A 43 -0.98 -3.00 -8.70
N ALA A 44 -0.57 -2.81 -7.45
CA ALA A 44 -0.95 -1.64 -6.66
C ALA A 44 -0.22 -0.39 -7.14
N LYS A 45 -0.88 0.77 -7.02
CA LYS A 45 -0.19 2.06 -7.14
C LYS A 45 0.72 2.27 -5.93
N LEU A 46 2.01 2.01 -6.09
CA LEU A 46 2.99 2.10 -5.02
C LEU A 46 3.53 3.52 -4.85
N TYR A 47 3.41 4.06 -3.64
CA TYR A 47 4.11 5.23 -3.16
C TYR A 47 5.28 4.76 -2.29
N LYS A 48 6.46 4.72 -2.90
CA LYS A 48 7.71 4.29 -2.26
C LYS A 48 8.40 5.47 -1.58
N PHE A 49 8.76 5.28 -0.32
CA PHE A 49 9.57 6.18 0.49
C PHE A 49 10.86 5.49 0.93
N THR A 50 11.79 6.28 1.46
CA THR A 50 13.07 5.79 1.99
C THR A 50 13.36 6.27 3.40
N ASP A 51 12.42 7.01 4.00
CA ASP A 51 12.61 7.82 5.22
C ASP A 51 11.36 7.86 6.13
N ARG A 52 10.37 7.00 5.90
CA ARG A 52 9.10 6.99 6.64
C ARG A 52 8.95 5.81 7.59
N GLY A 53 9.94 4.92 7.66
CA GLY A 53 9.92 3.75 8.53
C GLY A 53 8.60 2.99 8.44
N HIS A 54 8.02 2.69 9.61
CA HIS A 54 6.72 2.01 9.72
C HIS A 54 5.52 2.98 9.79
N PHE A 55 5.65 4.19 9.22
CA PHE A 55 4.60 5.22 9.20
C PHE A 55 3.98 5.53 10.57
N GLN A 56 4.82 5.62 11.62
CA GLN A 56 4.39 5.88 13.01
C GLN A 56 4.34 7.38 13.37
N ASN A 57 4.44 8.27 12.37
CA ASN A 57 4.24 9.69 12.57
C ASN A 57 2.76 10.00 12.88
N VAL A 58 2.52 11.14 13.55
CA VAL A 58 1.17 11.56 13.96
C VAL A 58 0.33 12.16 12.83
N GLU A 59 0.95 12.45 11.69
CA GLU A 59 0.31 13.06 10.52
C GLU A 59 0.77 12.39 9.23
N PHE A 60 -0.13 12.35 8.24
CA PHE A 60 0.18 11.78 6.92
C PHE A 60 -0.58 12.50 5.79
N HIS A 61 0.04 13.53 5.22
CA HIS A 61 -0.61 14.41 4.24
C HIS A 61 -0.78 13.74 2.86
N GLU A 62 0.18 12.91 2.46
CA GLU A 62 0.19 12.20 1.19
C GLU A 62 -1.00 11.22 1.10
N LEU A 63 -1.38 10.59 2.21
CA LEU A 63 -2.57 9.75 2.30
C LEU A 63 -3.85 10.55 1.99
N ILE A 64 -4.01 11.74 2.57
CA ILE A 64 -5.18 12.60 2.30
C ILE A 64 -5.24 12.99 0.82
N SER A 65 -4.09 13.31 0.22
CA SER A 65 -4.01 13.62 -1.22
C SER A 65 -4.45 12.44 -2.09
N VAL A 66 -4.04 11.22 -1.75
CA VAL A 66 -4.50 10.00 -2.46
C VAL A 66 -6.00 9.81 -2.31
N VAL A 67 -6.53 9.87 -1.09
CA VAL A 67 -7.97 9.70 -0.85
C VAL A 67 -8.78 10.74 -1.61
N LYS A 68 -8.38 12.02 -1.57
CA LYS A 68 -9.03 13.08 -2.35
C LYS A 68 -9.01 12.81 -3.85
N SER A 69 -7.92 12.26 -4.40
CA SER A 69 -7.86 11.89 -5.82
C SER A 69 -8.81 10.74 -6.21
N MET A 70 -9.19 9.90 -5.24
CA MET A 70 -10.13 8.79 -5.44
C MET A 70 -11.59 9.23 -5.30
N LEU A 71 -11.83 10.31 -4.54
CA LEU A 71 -13.14 10.93 -4.45
C LEU A 71 -13.41 11.65 -5.78
N LYS A 72 -14.36 11.13 -6.56
CA LYS A 72 -14.97 11.89 -7.66
C LYS A 72 -15.76 13.05 -7.05
N VAL A 73 -15.09 14.13 -6.66
CA VAL A 73 -15.76 15.39 -6.30
C VAL A 73 -15.91 16.15 -7.62
N PRO A 74 -17.14 16.32 -8.16
CA PRO A 74 -17.35 17.31 -9.20
C PRO A 74 -16.89 18.67 -8.64
N ALA A 75 -16.10 19.40 -9.42
CA ALA A 75 -15.85 20.81 -9.13
C ALA A 75 -17.15 21.61 -9.06
#